data_AF-A0A2V9M1V4-F1
#
_entry.id   AF-A0A2V9M1V4-F1
#
_cell.length_a   1.000
_cell.length_b   1.000
_cell.length_c   1.000
_cell.angle_alpha   90.00
_cell.angle_beta   90.00
_cell.angle_gamma   90.00
#
_symmetry.space_group_name_H-M   'P 1'
#
loop_
_entity.id
_entity.type
_entity.pdbx_description
1 polymer ?
#
loop_
_entity_poly.entity_id
_entity_poly.type
_entity_poly.pdbx_seq_one_letter_code
_entity_poly.pdbx_strand_id
1 'polypeptide(L)'
;MPRSLESSAKRPRISVDVLPQLRRRLRLAAAKRDLTVQQYILETIEARLQQDLGDEFQVVLALTAKSDPVLADLWDNQRDAEYDRL
;
A
#
# COMPACT_ATOMS: atom_id res chain seq x y z
N MET A 1 0.20 -21.91 28.14
CA MET A 1 -0.23 -20.58 27.66
C MET A 1 0.73 -20.13 26.56
N PRO A 2 0.45 -20.36 25.27
CA PRO A 2 1.31 -19.84 24.22
C PRO A 2 1.04 -18.34 24.04
N ARG A 3 2.10 -17.54 24.13
CA ARG A 3 2.12 -16.10 23.78
C ARG A 3 1.91 -15.99 22.27
N SER A 4 0.87 -15.28 21.84
CA SER A 4 0.71 -14.91 20.42
C SER A 4 1.95 -14.18 19.94
N LEU A 5 2.64 -14.78 18.97
CA LEU A 5 3.58 -14.09 18.10
C LEU A 5 2.75 -13.29 17.09
N GLU A 6 2.22 -12.14 17.51
CA GLU A 6 1.85 -11.12 16.55
C GLU A 6 3.15 -10.65 15.91
N SER A 7 3.57 -11.31 14.82
CA SER A 7 4.61 -10.77 13.96
C SER A 7 4.08 -9.42 13.49
N SER A 8 4.65 -8.34 14.03
CA SER A 8 4.42 -7.00 13.50
C SER A 8 4.87 -7.04 12.04
N ALA A 9 3.92 -7.24 11.13
CA ALA A 9 4.16 -7.31 9.71
C ALA A 9 4.82 -5.99 9.33
N LYS A 10 6.12 -6.05 9.00
CA LYS A 10 6.92 -4.86 8.70
C LYS A 10 6.24 -4.12 7.55
N ARG A 11 5.71 -2.92 7.83
CA ARG A 11 5.16 -2.06 6.78
C ARG A 11 6.28 -1.77 5.78
N PRO A 12 6.10 -2.05 4.48
CA PRO A 12 7.10 -1.77 3.46
C PRO A 12 7.37 -0.26 3.43
N ARG A 13 8.66 0.11 3.35
CA ARG A 13 9.08 1.52 3.29
C ARG A 13 9.26 1.92 1.84
N ILE A 14 8.57 2.99 1.44
CA ILE A 14 8.73 3.60 0.12
C ILE A 14 9.58 4.85 0.31
N SER A 15 10.73 4.92 -0.36
CA SER A 15 11.59 6.11 -0.40
C SER A 15 11.44 6.75 -1.76
N VAL A 16 11.06 8.03 -1.79
CA VAL A 16 10.86 8.79 -3.03
C VAL A 16 11.75 10.02 -2.98
N ASP A 17 12.65 10.13 -3.94
CA ASP A 17 13.45 11.34 -4.11
C ASP A 17 12.58 12.46 -4.69
N VAL A 18 12.56 13.58 -3.99
CA VAL A 18 11.75 14.74 -4.38
C VAL A 18 12.62 15.98 -4.48
N LEU A 19 12.32 16.81 -5.48
CA LEU A 19 12.98 18.11 -5.62
C LEU A 19 12.74 18.97 -4.36
N PRO A 20 13.70 19.81 -3.94
CA PRO A 20 13.57 20.66 -2.76
C PRO A 20 12.33 21.57 -2.78
N GLN A 21 11.93 22.01 -3.97
CA GLN A 21 10.74 22.86 -4.18
C GLN A 21 9.45 22.08 -3.88
N LEU A 22 9.37 20.82 -4.31
CA LEU A 22 8.24 19.94 -4.02
C LEU A 22 8.15 19.64 -2.52
N ARG A 23 9.28 19.34 -1.88
CA ARG A 23 9.33 19.16 -0.42
C ARG A 23 8.82 20.37 0.37
N ARG A 24 9.17 21.59 -0.08
CA ARG A 24 8.65 22.83 0.53
C ARG A 24 7.14 22.95 0.37
N ARG A 25 6.60 22.68 -0.83
CA ARG A 25 5.15 22.70 -1.09
C ARG A 25 4.40 21.67 -0.26
N LEU A 26 4.92 20.44 -0.16
CA LEU A 26 4.38 19.38 0.68
C LEU A 26 4.29 19.80 2.14
N ARG A 27 5.35 20.43 2.67
CA ARG A 27 5.35 20.92 4.06
C ARG A 27 4.29 22.00 4.29
N LEU A 28 4.16 22.96 3.37
CA LEU A 28 3.14 24.01 3.49
C LEU A 28 1.72 23.43 3.43
N ALA A 29 1.49 22.46 2.54
CA ALA A 29 0.19 21.82 2.41
C ALA A 29 -0.18 20.98 3.64
N ALA A 30 0.79 20.24 4.20
CA ALA A 30 0.62 19.49 5.44
C ALA A 30 0.34 20.43 6.63
N ALA A 31 1.09 21.52 6.76
CA ALA A 31 0.90 22.51 7.82
C ALA A 31 -0.47 23.19 7.75
N LYS A 32 -0.99 23.47 6.55
CA LYS A 32 -2.35 24.02 6.37
C LYS A 32 -3.46 23.10 6.87
N ARG A 33 -3.19 21.80 7.03
CA ARG A 33 -4.14 20.78 7.49
C ARG A 33 -3.81 20.27 8.89
N ASP A 34 -2.83 20.87 9.57
CA ASP A 34 -2.30 20.39 10.86
C ASP A 34 -1.83 18.92 10.84
N LEU A 35 -1.33 18.47 9.68
CA LEU A 35 -0.82 17.12 9.49
C LEU A 35 0.71 17.10 9.42
N THR A 36 1.29 15.97 9.80
CA THR A 36 2.69 15.69 9.45
C THR A 36 2.82 15.50 7.94
N VAL A 37 4.02 15.75 7.40
CA VAL A 37 4.29 15.54 5.96
C VAL A 37 4.03 14.08 5.55
N GLN A 38 4.34 13.12 6.43
CA GLN A 38 4.08 11.70 6.18
C GLN A 38 2.58 11.41 6.06
N GLN A 39 1.77 11.87 7.02
CA GLN A 39 0.31 11.67 7.01
C GLN A 39 -0.31 12.33 5.78
N TYR A 40 0.07 13.58 5.50
CA TYR A 40 -0.41 14.30 4.34
C TYR A 40 -0.13 13.55 3.03
N ILE A 41 1.08 13.00 2.87
CA ILE A 41 1.45 12.21 1.69
C ILE A 41 0.62 10.93 1.61
N LEU A 42 0.50 10.19 2.71
CA LEU A 42 -0.26 8.93 2.74
C LEU A 42 -1.73 9.16 2.39
N GLU A 43 -2.39 10.10 3.05
CA GLU A 43 -3.80 10.43 2.77
C GLU A 43 -4.01 10.89 1.33
N THR A 44 -3.08 11.68 0.79
CA THR A 44 -3.17 12.15 -0.60
C THR A 44 -3.02 10.99 -1.59
N ILE A 45 -2.08 10.06 -1.32
CA ILE A 45 -1.90 8.87 -2.15
C ILE A 45 -3.13 7.97 -2.06
N GLU A 46 -3.63 7.68 -0.86
CA GLU A 46 -4.82 6.83 -0.66
C GLU A 46 -6.06 7.42 -1.35
N ALA A 47 -6.32 8.72 -1.15
CA ALA A 47 -7.44 9.39 -1.80
C ALA A 47 -7.30 9.38 -3.33
N ARG A 48 -6.08 9.55 -3.84
CA ARG A 48 -5.83 9.51 -5.28
C ARG A 48 -5.99 8.11 -5.84
N LEU A 49 -5.50 7.09 -5.15
CA LEU A 49 -5.67 5.69 -5.54
C LEU A 49 -7.15 5.29 -5.54
N GLN A 50 -7.94 5.74 -4.57
CA GLN A 50 -9.38 5.49 -4.55
C GLN A 50 -10.09 6.13 -5.75
N GLN A 51 -9.67 7.34 -6.15
CA GLN A 51 -10.19 8.00 -7.34
C GLN A 51 -9.78 7.30 -8.64
N ASP A 52 -8.51 6.88 -8.74
CA ASP A 52 -7.94 6.30 -9.95
C ASP A 52 -8.38 4.84 -10.16
N LEU A 53 -8.59 4.07 -9.08
CA LEU A 53 -8.98 2.66 -9.12
C LEU A 53 -10.50 2.45 -8.90
N GLY A 54 -11.24 3.51 -8.56
CA GLY A 54 -12.65 3.44 -8.17
C GLY A 54 -12.87 2.65 -6.87
N ASP A 55 -14.10 2.70 -6.33
CA ASP A 55 -14.50 1.85 -5.19
C ASP A 55 -14.43 0.34 -5.52
N GLU A 56 -14.31 -0.01 -6.80
CA GLU A 56 -14.13 -1.38 -7.28
C GLU A 56 -12.87 -2.05 -6.73
N PHE A 57 -11.77 -1.33 -6.45
CA PHE A 57 -10.57 -1.99 -5.92
C PHE A 57 -10.78 -2.55 -4.50
N GLN A 58 -11.54 -1.85 -3.66
CA GLN A 58 -11.89 -2.35 -2.32
C GLN A 58 -12.91 -3.50 -2.40
N VAL A 59 -13.84 -3.43 -3.36
CA VAL A 59 -14.80 -4.51 -3.61
C VAL A 59 -14.10 -5.75 -4.19
N VAL A 60 -13.17 -5.59 -5.14
CA VAL A 60 -12.39 -6.68 -5.74
C VAL A 60 -11.42 -7.28 -4.74
N LEU A 61 -10.74 -6.48 -3.89
CA LEU A 61 -9.87 -7.02 -2.83
C LEU A 61 -10.67 -7.75 -1.74
N ALA A 62 -11.85 -7.23 -1.37
CA ALA A 62 -12.75 -7.88 -0.42
C ALA A 62 -13.42 -9.14 -1.00
N LEU A 63 -13.68 -9.17 -2.30
CA LEU A 63 -14.16 -10.34 -3.03
C LEU A 63 -13.05 -11.37 -3.19
N THR A 64 -11.83 -11.01 -3.63
CA THR A 64 -10.72 -11.98 -3.75
C THR A 64 -10.31 -12.56 -2.40
N ALA A 65 -10.35 -11.78 -1.31
CA ALA A 65 -10.10 -12.28 0.04
C ALA A 65 -11.22 -13.18 0.59
N LYS A 66 -12.46 -13.05 0.11
CA LYS A 66 -13.59 -13.92 0.51
C LYS A 66 -13.89 -15.06 -0.46
N SER A 67 -13.42 -15.01 -1.70
CA SER A 67 -13.98 -15.82 -2.77
C SER A 67 -13.23 -17.08 -3.12
N ASP A 68 -11.97 -17.34 -2.73
CA ASP A 68 -11.47 -18.73 -2.83
C ASP A 68 -10.16 -19.03 -2.08
N PRO A 69 -10.17 -19.80 -0.97
CA PRO A 69 -8.94 -20.30 -0.35
C PRO A 69 -8.17 -21.25 -1.27
N VAL A 70 -8.81 -21.82 -2.30
CA VAL A 70 -8.17 -22.77 -3.24
C VAL A 70 -7.31 -22.03 -4.30
N LEU A 71 -7.64 -20.78 -4.63
CA LEU A 71 -6.86 -19.98 -5.59
C LEU A 71 -5.57 -19.42 -4.98
N ALA A 72 -5.51 -19.24 -3.65
CA ALA A 72 -4.27 -18.83 -2.97
C ALA A 72 -3.18 -19.91 -3.09
N ASP A 73 -3.55 -21.19 -2.94
CA ASP A 73 -2.63 -22.32 -3.08
C ASP A 73 -2.17 -22.55 -4.54
N LEU A 74 -3.00 -22.17 -5.52
CA LEU A 74 -2.64 -22.24 -6.94
C LEU A 74 -1.75 -21.09 -7.41
N TRP A 75 -1.79 -19.95 -6.72
CA TRP A 75 -0.97 -18.78 -7.00
C TRP A 75 0.43 -18.87 -6.36
N ASP A 76 0.60 -19.67 -5.29
CA ASP A 76 1.92 -20.01 -4.71
C ASP A 76 2.63 -21.11 -5.52
N ASN A 77 2.59 -21.00 -6.86
CA ASN A 77 3.21 -21.95 -7.75
C ASN A 77 4.63 -21.51 -8.07
N GLN A 78 5.59 -22.35 -7.69
CA GLN A 78 7.05 -22.17 -7.84
C GLN A 78 7.53 -21.89 -9.29
N ARG A 79 6.63 -21.93 -10.27
CA ARG A 79 6.90 -21.72 -11.71
C ARG A 79 6.96 -20.25 -12.13
N ASP A 80 6.47 -19.33 -11.31
CA ASP A 80 6.52 -17.90 -11.65
C ASP A 80 7.90 -17.27 -11.41
N ALA A 81 8.81 -17.95 -10.69
CA ALA A 81 10.19 -17.51 -10.48
C ALA A 81 11.09 -17.56 -11.74
N GLU A 82 10.63 -18.21 -12.82
CA GLU A 82 11.36 -18.29 -14.09
C GLU A 82 11.23 -17.00 -14.91
N TYR A 83 10.17 -16.20 -14.71
CA TYR A 83 9.97 -14.94 -15.44
C TYR A 83 10.66 -13.73 -14.79
N ASP A 84 11.09 -13.85 -13.52
CA ASP A 84 11.88 -12.82 -12.83
C ASP A 84 13.33 -12.70 -13.35
N ARG A 85 13.75 -13.59 -14.26
CA ARG A 85 15.11 -13.62 -14.83
C ARG A 85 15.22 -13.16 -16.29
N LEU A 86 14.13 -12.66 -16.88
CA LEU A 86 14.13 -12.03 -18.21
C LEU A 86 14.34 -10.52 -18.10
#